data_AF-A0A7C4X9J8-F1
#
_entry.id   AF-A0A7C4X9J8-F1
#
_cell.length_a   1.000
_cell.length_b   1.000
_cell.length_c   1.000
_cell.angle_alpha   90.00
_cell.angle_beta   90.00
_cell.angle_gamma   90.00
#
_symmetry.space_group_name_H-M   'P 1'
#
loop_
_entity.id
_entity.type
_entity.pdbx_description
1 polymer ?
#
loop_
_entity_poly.entity_id
_entity_poly.type
_entity_poly.pdbx_seq_one_letter_code
_entity_poly.pdbx_strand_id
1 'polypeptide(L)'
;MPESKMVEQIKIQLRYILPLWFVQLLTNWLPDNRLTIGLRGFLIRPFLKSCGKNLQIAKNVTFLNPFGIHFGNDIYIATGCWLDGIGGLTIEDEVERTTDLWDRPLVGFEEAAEEEGAE
;
A
#
# COMPACT_ATOMS: atom_id res chain seq x y z
N MET A 1 22.73 -20.57 -1.47
CA MET A 1 21.29 -20.43 -1.80
C MET A 1 21.11 -21.01 -3.20
N PRO A 2 20.25 -22.02 -3.43
CA PRO A 2 20.17 -22.68 -4.73
C PRO A 2 19.72 -21.68 -5.80
N GLU A 3 20.45 -21.61 -6.92
CA GLU A 3 20.25 -20.63 -8.01
C GLU A 3 18.82 -20.61 -8.55
N SER A 4 18.13 -21.76 -8.50
CA SER A 4 16.74 -21.91 -8.89
C SER A 4 15.77 -21.03 -8.08
N LYS A 5 16.00 -20.87 -6.76
CA LYS A 5 15.14 -20.04 -5.91
C LYS A 5 15.32 -18.55 -6.18
N MET A 6 16.53 -18.10 -6.51
CA MET A 6 16.76 -16.67 -6.83
C MET A 6 16.03 -16.26 -8.10
N VAL A 7 16.13 -17.06 -9.16
CA VAL A 7 15.47 -16.76 -10.45
C VAL A 7 13.95 -16.73 -10.30
N GLU A 8 13.39 -17.59 -9.46
CA GLU A 8 11.95 -17.62 -9.17
C GLU A 8 11.49 -16.36 -8.43
N GLN A 9 12.23 -15.93 -7.40
CA GLN A 9 11.94 -14.69 -6.67
C GLN A 9 12.05 -13.45 -7.56
N ILE A 10 13.06 -13.38 -8.44
CA ILE A 10 13.22 -12.28 -9.40
C ILE A 10 12.05 -12.24 -10.38
N LYS A 11 11.60 -13.39 -10.90
CA LYS A 11 10.44 -13.45 -11.80
C LYS A 11 9.16 -12.97 -11.12
N ILE A 12 8.97 -13.34 -9.85
CA ILE A 12 7.85 -12.90 -9.04
C ILE A 12 7.92 -11.38 -8.83
N GLN A 13 9.06 -10.86 -8.39
CA GLN A 13 9.27 -9.42 -8.24
C GLN A 13 9.00 -8.67 -9.55
N LEU A 14 9.58 -9.12 -10.67
CA LEU A 14 9.37 -8.48 -11.96
C LEU A 14 7.90 -8.50 -12.41
N ARG A 15 7.17 -9.60 -12.17
CA ARG A 15 5.79 -9.76 -12.62
C ARG A 15 4.79 -8.89 -11.86
N TYR A 16 5.07 -8.50 -10.62
CA TYR A 16 4.10 -7.77 -9.79
C TYR A 16 4.57 -6.37 -9.40
N ILE A 17 5.87 -6.18 -9.14
CA ILE A 17 6.43 -4.85 -8.85
C ILE A 17 6.39 -3.99 -10.11
N LEU A 18 6.78 -4.52 -11.28
CA LEU A 18 6.88 -3.72 -12.50
C LEU A 18 5.52 -3.18 -12.96
N PRO A 19 4.42 -3.97 -12.98
CA PRO A 19 3.10 -3.43 -13.27
C PRO A 19 2.56 -2.52 -12.17
N LEU A 20 2.85 -2.79 -10.90
CA LEU A 20 2.45 -1.93 -9.79
C LEU A 20 3.09 -0.54 -9.91
N TRP A 21 4.38 -0.49 -10.22
CA TRP A 21 5.11 0.74 -10.51
C TRP A 21 4.57 1.45 -11.75
N PHE A 22 4.19 0.69 -12.79
CA PHE A 22 3.57 1.25 -13.98
C PHE A 22 2.20 1.87 -13.69
N VAL A 23 1.35 1.20 -12.90
CA VAL A 23 0.08 1.75 -12.41
C VAL A 23 0.32 2.98 -11.55
N GLN A 24 1.31 2.96 -10.65
CA GLN A 24 1.69 4.14 -9.85
C GLN A 24 2.10 5.29 -10.75
N LEU A 25 2.97 5.05 -11.75
CA LEU A 25 3.45 6.06 -12.69
C LEU A 25 2.31 6.68 -13.50
N LEU A 26 1.43 5.85 -14.07
CA LEU A 26 0.27 6.30 -14.83
C LEU A 26 -0.69 7.11 -13.95
N THR A 27 -0.94 6.64 -12.72
CA THR A 27 -1.86 7.30 -11.81
C THR A 27 -1.24 8.51 -11.10
N ASN A 28 0.08 8.68 -11.08
CA ASN A 28 0.75 9.83 -10.46
C ASN A 28 0.53 11.12 -11.25
N TRP A 29 0.18 11.01 -12.54
CA TRP A 29 -0.20 12.15 -13.37
C TRP A 29 -1.59 12.71 -13.02
N LEU A 30 -2.45 11.91 -12.38
CA LEU A 30 -3.79 12.35 -12.02
C LEU A 30 -3.78 13.13 -10.69
N PRO A 31 -4.64 14.16 -10.55
CA PRO A 31 -4.78 14.92 -9.30
C PRO A 31 -5.33 14.03 -8.17
N ASP A 32 -4.90 14.28 -6.93
CA ASP A 32 -5.36 13.59 -5.72
C ASP A 32 -6.80 13.99 -5.35
N ASN A 33 -7.75 13.57 -6.17
CA ASN A 33 -9.18 13.65 -5.86
C ASN A 33 -9.67 12.31 -5.31
N ARG A 34 -10.77 12.31 -4.54
CA ARG A 34 -11.38 11.09 -3.97
C ARG A 34 -11.62 9.99 -5.01
N LEU A 35 -11.98 10.37 -6.24
CA LEU A 35 -12.15 9.43 -7.34
C LEU A 35 -10.83 8.82 -7.80
N THR A 36 -9.77 9.62 -7.91
CA THR A 36 -8.45 9.16 -8.36
C THR A 36 -7.82 8.19 -7.37
N ILE A 37 -7.88 8.49 -6.07
CA ILE A 37 -7.28 7.64 -5.03
C ILE A 37 -8.00 6.28 -4.92
N GLY A 38 -9.32 6.26 -5.14
CA GLY A 38 -10.11 5.02 -5.20
C GLY A 38 -9.85 4.23 -6.48
N LEU A 39 -9.78 4.89 -7.64
CA LEU A 39 -9.41 4.25 -8.90
C LEU A 39 -8.01 3.65 -8.83
N ARG A 40 -7.05 4.39 -8.25
CA ARG A 40 -5.69 3.90 -8.00
C ARG A 40 -5.76 2.64 -7.16
N GLY A 41 -6.39 2.68 -5.98
CA GLY A 41 -6.56 1.52 -5.11
C GLY A 41 -7.19 0.30 -5.82
N PHE A 42 -8.18 0.54 -6.67
CA PHE A 42 -8.79 -0.51 -7.50
C PHE A 42 -7.81 -1.12 -8.52
N LEU A 43 -6.99 -0.32 -9.17
CA LEU A 43 -5.99 -0.80 -10.14
C LEU A 43 -4.86 -1.59 -9.50
N ILE A 44 -4.51 -1.30 -8.24
CA ILE A 44 -3.44 -2.01 -7.51
C ILE A 44 -3.92 -3.30 -6.85
N ARG A 45 -5.24 -3.42 -6.65
CA ARG A 45 -5.91 -4.58 -6.06
C ARG A 45 -5.43 -5.96 -6.56
N PRO A 46 -5.26 -6.22 -7.88
CA PRO A 46 -4.83 -7.54 -8.36
C PRO A 46 -3.35 -7.86 -8.04
N PHE A 47 -2.55 -6.88 -7.64
CA PHE A 47 -1.13 -7.07 -7.31
C PHE A 47 -0.89 -7.34 -5.83
N LEU A 48 -1.91 -7.17 -5.01
CA LEU A 48 -1.90 -7.40 -3.56
C LEU A 48 -2.34 -8.83 -3.27
N LYS A 49 -1.91 -9.39 -2.13
CA LYS A 49 -2.27 -10.76 -1.76
C LYS A 49 -3.74 -10.89 -1.37
N SER A 50 -4.25 -9.93 -0.61
CA SER A 50 -5.68 -9.77 -0.35
C SER A 50 -6.01 -8.29 -0.18
N CYS A 51 -7.16 -7.88 -0.69
CA CYS A 51 -7.65 -6.52 -0.57
C CYS A 51 -9.17 -6.55 -0.45
N GLY A 52 -9.67 -5.99 0.65
CA GLY A 52 -11.08 -5.77 0.91
C GLY A 52 -11.70 -4.71 -0.01
N LYS A 53 -12.82 -4.14 0.44
CA LYS A 53 -13.58 -3.14 -0.31
C LYS A 53 -13.02 -1.74 -0.05
N ASN A 54 -13.16 -0.81 -1.01
CA ASN A 54 -12.82 0.61 -0.84
C ASN A 54 -11.37 0.94 -0.41
N LEU A 55 -10.37 0.30 -1.02
CA LEU A 55 -8.98 0.72 -0.87
C LEU A 55 -8.73 2.06 -1.60
N GLN A 56 -8.25 3.05 -0.87
CA GLN A 56 -7.91 4.38 -1.40
C GLN A 56 -6.43 4.65 -1.18
N ILE A 57 -5.70 5.01 -2.24
CA ILE A 57 -4.25 5.18 -2.17
C ILE A 57 -3.88 6.55 -2.72
N ALA A 58 -3.29 7.38 -1.87
CA ALA A 58 -2.81 8.70 -2.23
C ALA A 58 -1.51 8.62 -3.06
N LYS A 59 -1.04 9.76 -3.58
CA LYS A 59 0.16 9.76 -4.46
C LYS A 59 1.43 9.36 -3.70
N ASN A 60 2.44 8.95 -4.45
CA ASN A 60 3.78 8.66 -3.91
C ASN A 60 3.84 7.58 -2.81
N VAL A 61 2.89 6.65 -2.79
CA VAL A 61 2.95 5.47 -1.93
C VAL A 61 3.85 4.43 -2.59
N THR A 62 4.79 3.86 -1.84
CA THR A 62 5.66 2.80 -2.35
C THR A 62 5.34 1.48 -1.65
N PHE A 63 5.26 0.42 -2.46
CA PHE A 63 5.03 -0.93 -1.99
C PHE A 63 6.30 -1.76 -2.16
N LEU A 64 6.85 -2.23 -1.05
CA LEU A 64 7.92 -3.21 -0.98
C LEU A 64 7.27 -4.57 -0.69
N ASN A 65 7.44 -5.54 -1.58
CA ASN A 65 6.85 -6.88 -1.47
C ASN A 65 5.30 -6.90 -1.31
N PRO A 66 4.54 -6.47 -2.35
CA PRO A 66 3.07 -6.42 -2.30
C PRO A 66 2.39 -7.78 -2.08
N PHE A 67 3.10 -8.88 -2.30
CA PHE A 67 2.67 -10.26 -2.03
C PHE A 67 2.49 -10.59 -0.57
N GLY A 68 3.13 -9.84 0.32
CA GLY A 68 2.96 -10.06 1.76
C GLY A 68 1.85 -9.20 2.35
N ILE A 69 1.24 -8.32 1.56
CA ILE A 69 0.36 -7.28 2.08
C ILE A 69 -1.10 -7.72 1.96
N HIS A 70 -1.80 -7.65 3.10
CA HIS A 70 -3.21 -7.91 3.26
C HIS A 70 -3.89 -6.62 3.70
N PHE A 71 -4.88 -6.18 2.93
CA PHE A 71 -5.73 -5.03 3.25
C PHE A 71 -7.15 -5.50 3.54
N GLY A 72 -7.69 -5.06 4.67
CA GLY A 72 -9.10 -5.11 5.03
C GLY A 72 -10.00 -4.17 4.20
N ASN A 73 -11.12 -3.78 4.78
CA ASN A 73 -12.15 -2.94 4.19
C ASN A 73 -11.98 -1.46 4.57
N ASP A 74 -12.32 -0.57 3.64
CA ASP A 74 -12.42 0.88 3.82
C ASP A 74 -11.13 1.56 4.30
N ILE A 75 -10.01 1.18 3.68
CA ILE A 75 -8.66 1.64 4.03
C ILE A 75 -8.24 2.83 3.16
N TYR A 76 -7.61 3.83 3.80
CA TYR A 76 -6.95 4.92 3.09
C TYR A 76 -5.47 5.01 3.46
N ILE A 77 -4.61 5.09 2.44
CA ILE A 77 -3.17 5.25 2.59
C ILE A 77 -2.78 6.66 2.16
N ALA A 78 -2.19 7.41 3.08
CA ALA A 78 -1.74 8.79 2.88
C ALA A 78 -0.54 8.89 1.93
N THR A 79 -0.27 10.12 1.46
CA THR A 79 0.82 10.37 0.51
C THR A 79 2.17 10.14 1.15
N GLY A 80 3.06 9.45 0.43
CA GLY A 80 4.44 9.22 0.89
C GLY A 80 4.61 8.00 1.82
N CYS A 81 3.56 7.22 2.06
CA CYS A 81 3.67 6.01 2.87
C CYS A 81 4.56 4.96 2.20
N TRP A 82 5.32 4.26 3.04
CA TRP A 82 6.17 3.13 2.67
C TRP A 82 5.61 1.86 3.31
N LEU A 83 5.17 0.92 2.49
CA LEU A 83 4.56 -0.32 2.97
C LEU A 83 5.45 -1.50 2.59
N ASP A 84 5.99 -2.19 3.59
CA ASP A 84 6.83 -3.37 3.40
C ASP A 84 6.13 -4.65 3.87
N GLY A 85 5.93 -5.59 2.95
CA GLY A 85 5.30 -6.88 3.17
C GLY A 85 6.28 -8.06 3.38
N ILE A 86 7.59 -7.86 3.54
CA ILE A 86 8.56 -8.98 3.70
C ILE A 86 8.15 -9.95 4.82
N GLY A 87 7.64 -9.45 5.94
CA GLY A 87 7.20 -10.24 7.10
C GLY A 87 5.73 -10.67 7.08
N GLY A 88 4.96 -10.26 6.06
CA GLY A 88 3.50 -10.34 6.09
C GLY A 88 2.89 -9.14 6.80
N LEU A 89 2.46 -8.14 6.03
CA LEU A 89 1.81 -6.93 6.55
C LEU A 89 0.30 -7.11 6.47
N THR A 90 -0.40 -7.07 7.60
CA THR A 90 -1.87 -7.10 7.64
C THR A 90 -2.38 -5.78 8.17
N ILE A 91 -3.15 -5.08 7.36
CA ILE A 91 -3.86 -3.85 7.72
C ILE A 91 -5.34 -4.22 7.78
N GLU A 92 -5.93 -4.12 8.97
CA GLU A 92 -7.31 -4.50 9.26
C GLU A 92 -8.32 -3.47 8.74
N ASP A 93 -9.61 -3.72 9.00
CA ASP A 93 -10.72 -2.88 8.53
C ASP A 93 -10.70 -1.49 9.20
N GLU A 94 -11.21 -0.48 8.49
CA GLU A 94 -11.34 0.92 8.98
C GLU A 94 -10.03 1.59 9.42
N VAL A 95 -8.90 1.19 8.84
CA VAL A 95 -7.64 1.92 9.00
C VAL A 95 -7.72 3.24 8.23
N GLU A 96 -8.19 4.22 9.00
CA GLU A 96 -8.22 5.66 8.83
C GLU A 96 -8.87 6.22 7.55
N ARG A 97 -10.20 6.36 7.56
CA ARG A 97 -10.87 7.45 6.82
C ARG A 97 -10.80 8.74 7.63
N THR A 98 -9.69 9.48 7.50
CA THR A 98 -9.58 10.89 7.92
C THR A 98 -10.52 11.77 7.08
N THR A 99 -11.83 11.73 7.33
CA THR A 99 -12.76 12.67 6.70
C THR A 99 -12.83 13.99 7.48
N ASP A 100 -12.08 14.07 8.59
CA ASP A 100 -12.24 15.08 9.65
C ASP A 100 -10.94 15.86 9.97
N LEU A 101 -9.78 15.50 9.40
CA LEU A 101 -8.50 16.22 9.67
C LEU A 101 -8.03 17.15 8.53
N TRP A 102 -8.80 17.37 7.47
CA TRP A 102 -8.45 18.35 6.43
C TRP A 102 -8.41 19.81 6.95
N ASP A 103 -8.91 20.05 8.17
CA ASP A 103 -8.88 21.35 8.87
C ASP A 103 -7.82 21.45 9.98
N ARG A 104 -7.00 20.42 10.24
CA ARG A 104 -5.96 20.49 11.28
C ARG A 104 -4.57 20.74 10.65
N PRO A 105 -3.76 21.65 11.24
CA PRO A 105 -2.37 21.78 10.85
C PRO A 105 -1.66 20.45 11.05
N LEU A 106 -0.85 20.05 10.05
CA LEU A 106 -0.12 18.79 9.98
C LEU A 106 0.71 18.58 11.25
N VAL A 107 0.19 17.81 12.19
CA VAL A 107 1.00 17.20 13.25
C VAL A 107 1.55 15.92 12.63
N GLY A 108 2.86 15.87 12.44
CA GLY A 108 3.54 14.70 11.88
C GLY A 108 3.20 13.46 12.70
N PHE A 109 2.59 12.48 12.05
CA PHE A 109 2.31 11.17 12.61
C PHE A 109 3.59 10.34 12.52
N GLU A 110 4.41 10.44 13.56
CA GLU A 110 5.59 9.60 13.79
C GLU A 110 5.28 8.66 14.96
N GLU A 111 4.20 7.87 14.86
CA GLU A 111 3.84 6.90 15.91
C GLU A 111 2.84 5.88 15.36
N ALA A 112 3.32 4.66 15.06
CA ALA A 112 2.56 3.40 15.04
C ALA A 112 3.42 2.25 14.46
N ALA A 113 4.49 1.86 15.15
CA ALA A 113 5.19 0.61 14.86
C ALA A 113 5.98 0.05 16.07
N GLU A 114 5.64 0.43 17.29
CA GLU A 114 6.36 -0.02 18.48
C GLU A 114 5.37 -0.45 19.57
N GLU A 115 4.65 -1.55 19.34
CA GLU A 115 3.88 -2.21 20.41
C GLU A 115 3.59 -3.69 20.10
N GLU A 116 4.62 -4.48 19.80
CA GLU A 116 4.60 -5.94 20.02
C GLU A 116 6.03 -6.42 20.31
N GLY A 117 6.46 -6.31 21.56
CA GLY A 117 7.79 -6.76 21.97
C GLY A 117 8.20 -6.40 23.40
N ALA A 118 7.30 -6.54 24.37
CA ALA A 118 7.66 -6.50 25.78
C ALA A 118 6.74 -7.43 26.59
N GLU A 119 7.15 -8.69 26.70
CA GLU A 119 6.95 -9.54 27.89
C GLU A 119 8.30 -10.13 28.30
#